data_AF-A0A3B4ZGS3-F1
#
_entry.id   AF-A0A3B4ZGS3-F1
#
_cell.length_a   1.000
_cell.length_b   1.000
_cell.length_c   1.000
_cell.angle_alpha   90.00
_cell.angle_beta   90.00
_cell.angle_gamma   90.00
#
_symmetry.space_group_name_H-M   'P 1'
#
loop_
_entity.id
_entity.type
_entity.pdbx_description
1 polymer ?
#
loop_
_entity_poly.entity_id
_entity_poly.type
_entity_poly.pdbx_seq_one_letter_code
_entity_poly.pdbx_strand_id
1 'polypeptide(L)'
;MSPKKTALPREVVKWLQTLDLSFYPKNVRRDFSNGYLVAEIFSHYYPHGFPLHSYDKGTSLCAKQWNWSQIGRSLQKQNLHLMKEAIDGTIHCKSGAAELLVQQIYTILTKRHISDIQKQESDFTDQQYQESLPALARSTASKAIKNNLAITEIMAKPDICTNQKKTEVILHRHLEHKAEERVLNPGRFKVKSNRSQLSAKNVVPPSQGDECSDSSSSGGTASKLWSSSTTTGASVSFKEIKVHQPVKHSLVNY
;
A
#
# COMPACT_ATOMS: atom_id res chain seq x y z
N MET A 1 9.86 -10.94 -27.06
CA MET A 1 10.34 -10.16 -25.89
C MET A 1 9.95 -8.71 -26.11
N SER A 2 9.04 -8.16 -25.31
CA SER A 2 8.71 -6.73 -25.39
C SER A 2 9.91 -5.91 -24.91
N PRO A 3 10.22 -4.77 -25.55
CA PRO A 3 11.31 -3.91 -25.11
C PRO A 3 11.06 -3.50 -23.66
N LYS A 4 12.10 -3.57 -22.82
CA LYS A 4 12.07 -3.01 -21.46
C LYS A 4 11.72 -1.54 -21.62
N LYS A 5 10.46 -1.17 -21.36
CA LYS A 5 10.03 0.23 -21.38
C LYS A 5 10.92 0.96 -20.38
N THR A 6 11.77 1.86 -20.87
CA THR A 6 12.43 2.82 -19.99
C THR A 6 11.33 3.58 -19.28
N ALA A 7 11.46 3.74 -17.96
CA ALA A 7 10.41 4.35 -17.15
C ALA A 7 10.08 5.79 -17.59
N LEU A 8 11.03 6.45 -18.26
CA LEU A 8 10.86 7.77 -18.88
C LEU A 8 10.90 7.70 -20.42
N PRO A 9 10.14 8.56 -21.12
CA PRO A 9 10.26 8.76 -22.56
C PRO A 9 11.66 9.23 -22.96
N ARG A 10 12.12 8.83 -24.16
CA ARG A 10 13.46 9.14 -24.67
C ARG A 10 13.76 10.65 -24.70
N GLU A 11 12.77 11.46 -25.03
CA GLU A 11 12.91 12.92 -25.10
C GLU A 11 13.19 13.54 -23.73
N VAL A 12 12.52 13.04 -22.69
CA VAL A 12 12.73 13.45 -21.30
C VAL A 12 14.11 13.04 -20.84
N VAL A 13 14.54 11.81 -21.15
CA VAL A 13 15.89 11.32 -20.85
C VAL A 13 16.96 12.21 -21.46
N LYS A 14 16.83 12.55 -22.75
CA LYS A 14 17.76 13.46 -23.43
C LYS A 14 17.77 14.84 -22.79
N TRP A 15 16.61 15.38 -22.47
CA TRP A 15 16.52 16.68 -21.80
C TRP A 15 17.21 16.69 -20.44
N LEU A 16 17.01 15.65 -19.61
CA LEU A 16 17.73 15.54 -18.34
C LEU A 16 19.26 15.51 -18.53
N GLN A 17 19.74 14.89 -19.61
CA GLN A 17 21.17 14.87 -19.94
C GLN A 17 21.72 16.24 -20.37
N THR A 18 20.86 17.16 -20.87
CA THR A 18 21.29 18.52 -21.25
C THR A 18 21.38 19.50 -20.09
N LEU A 19 20.87 19.14 -18.91
CA LEU A 19 20.81 20.05 -17.76
C LEU A 19 22.08 20.07 -16.92
N ASP A 20 23.12 19.30 -17.25
CA ASP A 20 24.38 19.23 -16.48
C ASP A 20 24.16 19.10 -14.95
N LEU A 21 23.22 18.25 -14.56
CA LEU A 21 22.88 18.00 -13.16
C LEU A 21 24.07 17.41 -12.39
N SER A 22 24.15 17.67 -11.08
CA SER A 22 25.19 17.15 -10.19
C SER A 22 25.39 15.63 -10.32
N PHE A 23 24.31 14.90 -10.60
CA PHE A 23 24.38 13.50 -11.00
C PHE A 23 23.21 13.12 -11.89
N TYR A 24 23.43 12.15 -12.77
CA TYR A 24 22.37 11.59 -13.60
C TYR A 24 21.55 10.54 -12.81
N PRO A 25 20.20 10.66 -12.75
CA PRO A 25 19.35 9.74 -11.99
C PRO A 25 19.37 8.33 -12.59
N LYS A 26 19.89 7.36 -11.83
CA LYS A 26 19.90 5.94 -12.23
C LYS A 26 18.60 5.25 -11.85
N ASN A 27 18.00 5.66 -10.73
CA ASN A 27 16.71 5.17 -10.27
C ASN A 27 15.79 6.37 -10.05
N VAL A 28 15.01 6.70 -11.08
CA VAL A 28 14.11 7.87 -11.09
C VAL A 28 13.24 7.92 -9.83
N ARG A 29 12.61 6.82 -9.45
CA ARG A 29 11.77 6.75 -8.24
C ARG A 29 12.51 7.12 -6.98
N ARG A 30 13.70 6.57 -6.77
CA ARG A 30 14.47 6.82 -5.54
C ARG A 30 15.11 8.21 -5.55
N ASP A 31 15.74 8.57 -6.66
CA ASP A 31 16.61 9.74 -6.76
C ASP A 31 15.78 11.04 -6.79
N PHE A 32 14.57 11.02 -7.35
CA PHE A 32 13.64 12.16 -7.29
C PHE A 32 12.83 12.24 -5.99
N SER A 33 12.76 11.16 -5.19
CA SER A 33 11.91 11.15 -3.98
C SER A 33 12.28 12.22 -2.95
N ASN A 34 13.55 12.59 -2.85
CA ASN A 34 14.01 13.61 -1.90
C ASN A 34 13.65 15.04 -2.32
N GLY A 35 13.44 15.30 -3.61
CA GLY A 35 13.14 16.64 -4.14
C GLY A 35 14.38 17.50 -4.46
N TYR A 36 15.58 17.19 -3.94
CA TYR A 36 16.79 17.96 -4.27
C TYR A 36 17.05 18.02 -5.78
N LEU A 37 16.97 16.89 -6.48
CA LEU A 37 17.16 16.84 -7.93
C LEU A 37 16.09 17.66 -8.68
N VAL A 38 14.87 17.74 -8.13
CA VAL A 38 13.80 18.57 -8.69
C VAL A 38 14.13 20.05 -8.50
N ALA A 39 14.58 20.44 -7.31
CA ALA A 39 15.04 21.80 -7.05
C ALA A 39 16.22 22.19 -7.94
N GLU A 40 17.14 21.26 -8.19
CA GLU A 40 18.26 21.43 -9.13
C GLU A 40 17.77 21.67 -10.55
N ILE A 41 16.88 20.81 -11.07
CA ILE A 41 16.27 21.03 -12.39
C ILE A 41 15.61 22.41 -12.48
N PHE A 42 14.84 22.82 -11.47
CA PHE A 42 14.20 24.13 -11.48
C PHE A 42 15.19 25.29 -11.31
N SER A 43 16.32 25.12 -10.63
CA SER A 43 17.32 26.17 -10.46
C SER A 43 18.01 26.54 -11.77
N HIS A 44 18.13 25.61 -12.73
CA HIS A 44 18.61 25.92 -14.08
C HIS A 44 17.71 26.91 -14.83
N TYR A 45 16.40 26.91 -14.55
CA TYR A 45 15.43 27.79 -15.19
C TYR A 45 15.08 29.02 -14.34
N TYR A 46 15.10 28.87 -13.01
CA TYR A 46 14.74 29.89 -12.03
C TYR A 46 15.77 29.94 -10.89
N PRO A 47 17.00 30.42 -11.13
CA PRO A 47 18.09 30.37 -10.13
C PRO A 47 17.73 31.04 -8.81
N HIS A 48 17.02 32.17 -8.86
CA HIS A 48 16.57 32.90 -7.67
C HIS A 48 15.35 32.26 -6.99
N GLY A 49 14.57 31.45 -7.71
CA GLY A 49 13.40 30.76 -7.18
C GLY A 49 13.77 29.49 -6.42
N PHE A 50 14.87 28.83 -6.80
CA PHE A 50 15.28 27.53 -6.25
C PHE A 50 16.74 27.54 -5.79
N PRO A 51 17.07 28.28 -4.72
CA PRO A 51 18.43 28.31 -4.18
C PRO A 51 18.84 26.95 -3.60
N LEU A 52 19.84 26.29 -4.20
CA LEU A 52 20.21 24.91 -3.86
C LEU A 52 20.73 24.71 -2.43
N HIS A 53 21.26 25.76 -1.79
CA HIS A 53 21.70 25.71 -0.39
C HIS A 53 20.52 25.57 0.59
N SER A 54 19.29 25.85 0.13
CA SER A 54 18.06 25.70 0.91
C SER A 54 17.45 24.29 0.80
N TYR A 55 18.15 23.31 0.23
CA TYR A 55 17.63 21.94 0.05
C TYR A 55 18.60 20.91 0.63
N ASP A 56 18.05 19.95 1.38
CA ASP A 56 18.82 18.90 2.04
C ASP A 56 18.97 17.66 1.14
N LYS A 57 20.18 17.09 1.07
CA LYS A 57 20.46 15.84 0.34
C LYS A 57 20.14 14.57 1.18
N GLY A 58 19.72 14.74 2.43
CA GLY A 58 19.40 13.67 3.37
C GLY A 58 18.25 12.77 2.94
N THR A 59 18.30 11.48 3.31
CA THR A 59 17.33 10.48 2.84
C THR A 59 16.13 10.28 3.77
N SER A 60 16.08 10.98 4.91
CA SER A 60 15.02 10.84 5.91
C SER A 60 13.68 11.38 5.39
N LEU A 61 12.57 10.78 5.83
CA LEU A 61 11.24 11.23 5.41
C LEU A 61 10.99 12.71 5.75
N CYS A 62 11.45 13.17 6.92
CA CYS A 62 11.35 14.57 7.33
C CYS A 62 12.10 15.49 6.36
N ALA A 63 13.31 15.13 5.94
CA ALA A 63 14.07 15.91 4.96
C ALA A 63 13.35 15.97 3.60
N LYS A 64 12.80 14.83 3.14
CA LYS A 64 11.98 14.82 1.90
C LYS A 64 10.78 15.76 2.01
N GLN A 65 9.98 15.64 3.08
CA GLN A 65 8.80 16.46 3.28
C GLN A 65 9.14 17.95 3.38
N TRP A 66 10.24 18.28 4.04
CA TRP A 66 10.72 19.65 4.16
C TRP A 66 11.12 20.23 2.80
N ASN A 67 11.95 19.50 2.02
CA ASN A 67 12.32 19.89 0.67
C ASN A 67 11.09 20.10 -0.22
N TRP A 68 10.15 19.15 -0.24
CA TRP A 68 8.93 19.25 -1.05
C TRP A 68 8.01 20.39 -0.62
N SER A 69 7.99 20.75 0.67
CA SER A 69 7.30 21.95 1.16
C SER A 69 7.93 23.23 0.61
N GLN A 70 9.26 23.32 0.56
CA GLN A 70 9.97 24.47 -0.05
C GLN A 70 9.74 24.54 -1.56
N ILE A 71 9.82 23.41 -2.27
CA ILE A 71 9.54 23.32 -3.70
C ILE A 71 8.11 23.80 -3.98
N GLY A 72 7.11 23.34 -3.22
CA GLY A 72 5.72 23.74 -3.39
C GLY A 72 5.50 25.25 -3.27
N ARG A 73 6.13 25.89 -2.27
CA ARG A 73 6.08 27.35 -2.11
C ARG A 73 6.75 28.09 -3.27
N SER A 74 7.89 27.57 -3.73
CA SER A 74 8.66 28.17 -4.83
C SER A 74 7.91 28.05 -6.16
N LEU A 75 7.28 26.91 -6.43
CA LEU A 75 6.41 26.70 -7.58
C LEU A 75 5.23 27.67 -7.58
N GLN A 76 4.57 27.86 -6.43
CA GLN A 76 3.47 28.80 -6.29
C GLN A 76 3.90 30.24 -6.62
N LYS A 77 5.07 30.67 -6.16
CA LYS A 77 5.63 32.00 -6.49
C LYS A 77 5.89 32.19 -7.99
N GLN A 78 6.23 31.10 -8.69
CA GLN A 78 6.46 31.10 -10.14
C GLN A 78 5.18 30.83 -10.97
N ASN A 79 4.01 30.71 -10.32
CA ASN A 79 2.74 30.31 -10.94
C ASN A 79 2.82 28.96 -11.69
N LEU A 80 3.65 28.04 -11.19
CA LEU A 80 3.78 26.70 -11.74
C LEU A 80 2.98 25.71 -10.91
N HIS A 81 2.30 24.78 -11.58
CA HIS A 81 1.46 23.78 -10.96
C HIS A 81 1.88 22.37 -11.34
N LEU A 82 2.15 21.55 -10.33
CA LEU A 82 2.39 20.11 -10.44
C LEU A 82 1.27 19.37 -9.74
N MET A 83 0.97 18.16 -10.21
CA MET A 83 -0.08 17.33 -9.62
C MET A 83 0.32 16.91 -8.19
N LYS A 84 -0.55 17.19 -7.21
CA LYS A 84 -0.25 16.93 -5.79
C LYS A 84 -0.05 15.44 -5.52
N GLU A 85 -0.84 14.62 -6.20
CA GLU A 85 -0.80 13.17 -6.14
C GLU A 85 0.55 12.65 -6.65
N ALA A 86 1.11 13.26 -7.71
CA ALA A 86 2.42 12.89 -8.24
C ALA A 86 3.54 13.25 -7.25
N ILE A 87 3.45 14.42 -6.61
CA ILE A 87 4.41 14.83 -5.58
C ILE A 87 4.35 13.86 -4.39
N ASP A 88 3.16 13.62 -3.85
CA ASP A 88 2.95 12.72 -2.70
C ASP A 88 3.42 11.30 -3.00
N GLY A 89 3.03 10.77 -4.16
CA GLY A 89 3.52 9.48 -4.65
C GLY A 89 5.04 9.44 -4.81
N THR A 90 5.67 10.53 -5.26
CA THR A 90 7.13 10.62 -5.43
C THR A 90 7.86 10.63 -4.09
N ILE A 91 7.37 11.38 -3.10
CA ILE A 91 7.92 11.38 -1.73
C ILE A 91 7.98 9.96 -1.16
N HIS A 92 6.91 9.21 -1.40
CA HIS A 92 6.70 7.84 -0.93
C HIS A 92 7.23 6.76 -1.88
N CYS A 93 7.97 7.14 -2.92
CA CYS A 93 8.54 6.24 -3.92
C CYS A 93 7.49 5.31 -4.57
N LYS A 94 6.23 5.73 -4.74
CA LYS A 94 5.21 4.97 -5.45
C LYS A 94 5.62 4.73 -6.91
N SER A 95 5.20 3.60 -7.46
CA SER A 95 5.52 3.23 -8.84
C SER A 95 4.83 4.19 -9.81
N GLY A 96 5.55 4.74 -10.78
CA GLY A 96 5.01 5.64 -11.81
C GLY A 96 4.88 7.11 -11.38
N ALA A 97 4.93 7.41 -10.08
CA ALA A 97 4.75 8.78 -9.58
C ALA A 97 5.89 9.71 -9.96
N ALA A 98 7.13 9.29 -9.74
CA ALA A 98 8.30 10.08 -10.11
C ALA A 98 8.41 10.25 -11.62
N GLU A 99 8.10 9.19 -12.38
CA GLU A 99 8.11 9.21 -13.83
C GLU A 99 7.11 10.23 -14.40
N LEU A 100 5.88 10.22 -13.89
CA LEU A 100 4.83 11.17 -14.28
C LEU A 100 5.22 12.60 -13.87
N LEU A 101 5.77 12.77 -12.68
CA LEU A 101 6.23 14.07 -12.18
C LEU A 101 7.31 14.67 -13.08
N VAL A 102 8.33 13.89 -13.46
CA VAL A 102 9.40 14.36 -14.35
C VAL A 102 8.86 14.74 -15.72
N GLN A 103 7.88 14.00 -16.25
CA GLN A 103 7.20 14.35 -17.50
C GLN A 103 6.41 15.66 -17.38
N GLN A 104 5.75 15.91 -16.24
CA GLN A 104 5.08 17.19 -15.97
C GLN A 104 6.09 18.34 -15.92
N ILE A 105 7.20 18.17 -15.20
CA ILE A 105 8.26 19.17 -15.10
C ILE A 105 8.84 19.48 -16.50
N TYR A 106 9.14 18.45 -17.29
CA TYR A 106 9.60 18.61 -18.68
C TYR A 106 8.61 19.46 -19.50
N THR A 107 7.32 19.13 -19.42
CA THR A 107 6.27 19.81 -20.19
C THR A 107 6.15 21.27 -19.79
N ILE A 108 6.19 21.56 -18.49
CA ILE A 108 6.10 22.91 -17.95
C ILE A 108 7.32 23.75 -18.37
N LEU A 109 8.53 23.21 -18.20
CA LEU A 109 9.77 23.96 -18.42
C LEU A 109 10.12 24.13 -19.90
N THR A 110 9.83 23.11 -20.73
CA THR A 110 10.18 23.14 -22.16
C THR A 110 9.02 23.56 -23.06
N LYS A 111 7.79 23.65 -22.51
CA LYS A 111 6.55 23.89 -23.25
C LYS A 111 6.29 22.90 -24.39
N ARG A 112 6.91 21.72 -24.34
CA ARG A 112 6.71 20.62 -25.29
C ARG A 112 5.82 19.55 -24.66
N HIS A 113 4.83 19.09 -25.40
CA HIS A 113 3.90 18.07 -24.92
C HIS A 113 4.42 16.66 -25.25
N ILE A 114 4.35 15.76 -24.28
CA ILE A 114 4.61 14.34 -24.49
C ILE A 114 3.25 13.68 -24.75
N SER A 115 3.08 13.07 -25.91
CA SER A 115 1.82 12.45 -26.34
C SER A 115 1.27 11.37 -25.37
N ASP A 116 2.09 10.89 -24.45
CA ASP A 116 1.81 9.83 -23.48
C ASP A 116 1.51 10.33 -22.05
N ILE A 117 1.33 11.63 -21.80
CA ILE A 117 0.79 12.09 -20.50
C ILE A 117 -0.68 11.67 -20.46
N GLN A 118 -0.91 10.39 -20.16
CA GLN A 118 -2.23 9.87 -19.89
C GLN A 118 -2.78 10.68 -18.73
N LYS A 119 -3.76 11.53 -19.05
CA LYS A 119 -4.66 12.24 -18.13
C LYS A 119 -5.57 11.25 -17.38
N GLN A 120 -5.04 10.07 -17.05
CA GLN A 120 -5.67 9.14 -16.15
C GLN A 120 -5.36 9.66 -14.75
N GLU A 121 -6.39 9.82 -13.92
CA GLU A 121 -6.21 9.95 -12.47
C GLU A 121 -5.43 8.72 -12.00
N SER A 122 -4.10 8.83 -11.96
CA SER A 122 -3.25 7.75 -11.50
C SER A 122 -3.28 7.80 -9.98
N ASP A 123 -4.05 6.90 -9.38
CA ASP A 123 -4.08 6.68 -7.93
C ASP A 123 -2.75 6.10 -7.38
N PHE A 124 -1.80 5.83 -8.29
CA PHE A 124 -0.51 5.19 -8.04
C PHE A 124 -0.65 3.86 -7.28
N THR A 125 -1.79 3.19 -7.47
CA THR A 125 -2.03 1.85 -6.96
C THR A 125 -1.69 0.81 -8.03
N ASP A 126 -1.58 -0.45 -7.62
CA ASP A 126 -1.42 -1.57 -8.53
C ASP A 126 -2.76 -2.07 -9.13
N GLN A 127 -3.86 -1.32 -8.95
CA GLN A 127 -5.22 -1.77 -9.30
C GLN A 127 -5.34 -2.23 -10.76
N GLN A 128 -4.99 -1.38 -11.73
CA GLN A 128 -5.08 -1.72 -13.15
C GLN A 128 -4.25 -2.96 -13.51
N TYR A 129 -3.08 -3.08 -12.89
CA TYR A 129 -2.25 -4.26 -13.07
C TYR A 129 -2.94 -5.52 -12.51
N GLN A 130 -3.50 -5.46 -11.30
CA GLN A 130 -4.23 -6.60 -10.72
C GLN A 130 -5.49 -6.98 -11.52
N GLU A 131 -6.20 -6.01 -12.08
CA GLU A 131 -7.38 -6.24 -12.92
C GLU A 131 -7.01 -6.99 -14.22
N SER A 132 -5.86 -6.66 -14.82
CA SER A 132 -5.35 -7.33 -16.02
C SER A 132 -4.87 -8.77 -15.79
N LEU A 133 -4.59 -9.14 -14.53
CA LEU A 133 -4.06 -10.45 -14.19
C LEU A 133 -5.15 -11.52 -14.08
N PRO A 134 -4.88 -12.76 -14.53
CA PRO A 134 -5.71 -13.91 -14.19
C PRO A 134 -5.82 -14.08 -12.67
N ALA A 135 -6.96 -14.58 -12.19
CA ALA A 135 -7.27 -14.62 -10.76
C ALA A 135 -6.21 -15.33 -9.90
N LEU A 136 -5.61 -16.42 -10.40
CA LEU A 136 -4.56 -17.16 -9.69
C LEU A 136 -3.23 -16.38 -9.55
N ALA A 137 -2.99 -15.41 -10.45
CA ALA A 137 -1.79 -14.57 -10.45
C ALA A 137 -1.96 -13.26 -9.67
N ARG A 138 -3.18 -12.93 -9.24
CA ARG A 138 -3.44 -11.72 -8.44
C ARG A 138 -2.77 -11.80 -7.07
N SER A 139 -2.43 -10.62 -6.53
CA SER A 139 -1.76 -10.52 -5.24
C SER A 139 -2.64 -10.98 -4.08
N THR A 140 -2.01 -11.59 -3.07
CA THR A 140 -2.67 -11.87 -1.78
C THR A 140 -2.98 -10.57 -1.03
N ALA A 141 -3.92 -10.59 -0.07
CA ALA A 141 -4.28 -9.42 0.73
C ALA A 141 -3.06 -8.70 1.33
N SER A 142 -2.15 -9.44 1.97
CA SER A 142 -0.93 -8.86 2.55
C SER A 142 -0.02 -8.22 1.50
N LYS A 143 0.05 -8.80 0.30
CA LYS A 143 0.85 -8.26 -0.80
C LYS A 143 0.20 -7.00 -1.39
N ALA A 144 -1.12 -6.98 -1.51
CA ALA A 144 -1.89 -5.81 -1.94
C ALA A 144 -1.68 -4.62 -0.99
N ILE A 145 -1.71 -4.86 0.34
CA ILE A 145 -1.41 -3.80 1.32
C ILE A 145 0.01 -3.27 1.13
N LYS A 146 1.00 -4.17 1.04
CA LYS A 146 2.42 -3.78 0.85
C LYS A 146 2.69 -3.03 -0.45
N ASN A 147 1.96 -3.34 -1.52
CA ASN A 147 2.14 -2.68 -2.82
C ASN A 147 1.51 -1.27 -2.83
N ASN A 148 0.40 -1.07 -2.12
CA ASN A 148 -0.42 0.15 -2.23
C ASN A 148 -0.28 1.13 -1.05
N LEU A 149 0.27 0.68 0.07
CA LEU A 149 0.50 1.51 1.26
C LEU A 149 1.97 1.42 1.68
N ALA A 150 2.74 2.46 1.36
CA ALA A 150 4.14 2.54 1.74
C ALA A 150 4.29 2.82 3.25
N ILE A 151 5.33 2.26 3.87
CA ILE A 151 5.66 2.52 5.29
C ILE A 151 5.83 4.02 5.54
N THR A 152 6.40 4.75 4.59
CA THR A 152 6.58 6.20 4.67
C THR A 152 5.26 6.97 4.67
N GLU A 153 4.18 6.44 4.08
CA GLU A 153 2.86 7.09 4.15
C GLU A 153 2.27 6.98 5.56
N ILE A 154 2.47 5.82 6.21
CA ILE A 154 2.04 5.58 7.60
C ILE A 154 2.83 6.51 8.53
N MET A 155 4.14 6.64 8.32
CA MET A 155 4.99 7.55 9.10
C MET A 155 4.66 9.03 8.88
N ALA A 156 4.28 9.43 7.66
CA ALA A 156 3.96 10.81 7.33
C ALA A 156 2.68 11.31 8.00
N LYS A 157 1.69 10.43 8.18
CA LYS A 157 0.43 10.71 8.86
C LYS A 157 0.22 9.63 9.92
N PRO A 158 0.78 9.77 11.14
CA PRO A 158 0.74 8.72 12.16
C PRO A 158 -0.64 8.54 12.81
N ASP A 159 -1.71 9.09 12.23
CA ASP A 159 -3.07 8.85 12.70
C ASP A 159 -3.49 7.40 12.44
N ILE A 160 -3.75 6.68 13.53
CA ILE A 160 -4.12 5.27 13.53
C ILE A 160 -5.41 5.07 12.74
N CYS A 161 -6.42 5.93 12.94
CA CYS A 161 -7.73 5.79 12.30
C CYS A 161 -7.62 5.94 10.77
N THR A 162 -6.94 6.97 10.30
CA THR A 162 -6.70 7.18 8.86
C THR A 162 -5.95 6.01 8.23
N ASN A 163 -4.91 5.50 8.89
CA ASN A 163 -4.10 4.40 8.35
C ASN A 163 -4.86 3.05 8.37
N GLN A 164 -5.67 2.82 9.39
CA GLN A 164 -6.59 1.68 9.45
C GLN A 164 -7.59 1.75 8.29
N LYS A 165 -8.24 2.90 8.09
CA LYS A 165 -9.18 3.10 6.99
C LYS A 165 -8.56 2.87 5.62
N LYS A 166 -7.32 3.33 5.38
CA LYS A 166 -6.58 3.03 4.14
C LYS A 166 -6.37 1.54 3.93
N THR A 167 -6.00 0.84 5.00
CA THR A 167 -5.77 -0.61 4.97
C THR A 167 -7.07 -1.38 4.71
N GLU A 168 -8.17 -0.97 5.35
CA GLU A 168 -9.51 -1.53 5.15
C GLU A 168 -9.98 -1.38 3.72
N VAL A 169 -9.78 -0.21 3.08
CA VAL A 169 -10.12 0.02 1.68
C VAL A 169 -9.38 -0.96 0.76
N ILE A 170 -8.08 -1.18 0.98
CA ILE A 170 -7.29 -2.13 0.18
C ILE A 170 -7.78 -3.56 0.40
N LEU A 171 -8.10 -3.92 1.66
CA LEU A 171 -8.58 -5.25 2.01
C LEU A 171 -9.97 -5.54 1.43
N HIS A 172 -10.89 -4.58 1.51
CA HIS A 172 -12.24 -4.68 0.96
C HIS A 172 -12.19 -4.98 -0.53
N ARG A 173 -11.42 -4.19 -1.29
CA ARG A 173 -11.21 -4.40 -2.73
C ARG A 173 -10.67 -5.79 -3.04
N HIS A 174 -9.70 -6.27 -2.24
CA HIS A 174 -9.16 -7.61 -2.41
C HIS A 174 -10.23 -8.69 -2.19
N LEU A 175 -11.11 -8.51 -1.20
CA LEU A 175 -12.20 -9.45 -0.91
C LEU A 175 -13.27 -9.44 -2.01
N GLU A 176 -13.59 -8.28 -2.57
CA GLU A 176 -14.50 -8.13 -3.72
C GLU A 176 -13.99 -8.93 -4.92
N HIS A 177 -12.72 -8.76 -5.31
CA HIS A 177 -12.12 -9.53 -6.39
C HIS A 177 -12.19 -11.05 -6.16
N LYS A 178 -12.05 -11.51 -4.91
CA LYS A 178 -12.22 -12.94 -4.58
C LYS A 178 -13.67 -13.38 -4.60
N ALA A 179 -14.62 -12.51 -4.29
CA ALA A 179 -16.04 -12.81 -4.39
C ALA A 179 -16.44 -12.96 -5.86
N GLU A 180 -16.02 -12.03 -6.72
CA GLU A 180 -16.21 -12.08 -8.17
C GLU A 180 -15.63 -13.36 -8.79
N GLU A 181 -14.41 -13.75 -8.40
CA GLU A 181 -13.79 -15.00 -8.87
C GLU A 181 -14.65 -16.23 -8.55
N ARG A 182 -15.27 -16.27 -7.36
CA ARG A 182 -16.16 -17.37 -6.93
C ARG A 182 -17.44 -17.41 -7.74
N VAL A 183 -18.01 -16.24 -8.06
CA VAL A 183 -19.21 -16.10 -8.89
C VAL A 183 -18.93 -16.54 -10.32
N LEU A 184 -17.79 -16.17 -10.89
CA LEU A 184 -17.39 -16.52 -12.26
C LEU A 184 -17.00 -18.00 -12.42
N ASN A 185 -16.49 -18.65 -11.36
CA ASN A 185 -15.98 -20.02 -11.42
C ASN A 185 -16.60 -20.94 -10.36
N PRO A 186 -17.94 -21.11 -10.31
CA PRO A 186 -18.62 -21.82 -9.23
C PRO A 186 -18.14 -23.27 -9.09
N GLY A 187 -17.84 -23.95 -10.21
CA GLY A 187 -17.35 -25.33 -10.22
C GLY A 187 -16.03 -25.55 -9.45
N ARG A 188 -15.16 -24.54 -9.40
CA ARG A 188 -13.89 -24.59 -8.66
C ARG A 188 -14.08 -24.45 -7.15
N PHE A 189 -15.10 -23.72 -6.72
CA PHE A 189 -15.31 -23.35 -5.32
C PHE A 189 -16.44 -24.12 -4.63
N LYS A 190 -17.06 -25.09 -5.31
CA LYS A 190 -17.97 -26.05 -4.66
C LYS A 190 -17.20 -26.79 -3.57
N VAL A 191 -17.41 -26.39 -2.32
CA VAL A 191 -17.01 -27.17 -1.14
C VAL A 191 -17.78 -28.48 -1.22
N LYS A 192 -17.08 -29.58 -1.48
CA LYS A 192 -17.70 -30.91 -1.36
C LYS A 192 -18.14 -31.03 0.10
N SER A 193 -19.44 -31.22 0.35
CA SER A 193 -19.94 -31.51 1.69
C SER A 193 -19.13 -32.66 2.26
N ASN A 194 -18.46 -32.44 3.39
CA ASN A 194 -17.69 -33.49 4.03
C ASN A 194 -18.61 -34.69 4.32
N ARG A 195 -18.17 -35.88 3.92
CA ARG A 195 -18.88 -37.16 4.05
C ARG A 195 -19.34 -37.48 5.48
N SER A 196 -18.81 -36.76 6.48
CA SER A 196 -19.19 -36.88 7.90
C SER A 196 -20.57 -36.30 8.24
N GLN A 197 -21.19 -35.45 7.39
CA GLN A 197 -22.53 -34.92 7.68
C GLN A 197 -23.68 -35.84 7.23
N LEU A 198 -23.41 -36.87 6.41
CA LEU A 198 -24.43 -37.85 6.00
C LEU A 198 -24.71 -38.92 7.08
N SER A 199 -23.86 -39.04 8.10
CA SER A 199 -23.98 -40.07 9.14
C SER A 199 -24.93 -39.69 10.29
N ALA A 200 -25.47 -38.47 10.32
CA ALA A 200 -26.32 -38.00 11.42
C ALA A 200 -27.84 -38.17 11.17
N LYS A 201 -28.25 -38.84 10.08
CA LYS A 201 -29.69 -39.00 9.73
C LYS A 201 -30.30 -40.37 10.05
N ASN A 202 -29.57 -41.27 10.71
CA ASN A 202 -30.13 -42.54 11.19
C ASN A 202 -30.23 -42.54 12.71
N VAL A 203 -31.12 -41.71 13.26
CA VAL A 203 -31.61 -41.91 14.63
C VAL A 203 -32.83 -42.81 14.55
N VAL A 204 -32.68 -44.03 15.07
CA VAL A 204 -33.72 -45.04 15.27
C VAL A 204 -34.78 -44.49 16.23
N PRO A 205 -36.09 -44.71 15.99
CA PRO A 205 -37.13 -44.29 16.94
C PRO A 205 -37.23 -45.32 18.09
N PRO A 206 -37.37 -44.91 19.37
CA PRO A 206 -37.75 -45.83 20.42
C PRO A 206 -39.28 -45.95 20.49
N SER A 207 -39.74 -47.20 20.51
CA SER A 207 -41.12 -47.62 20.72
C SER A 207 -41.60 -47.42 22.17
N GLN A 208 -42.85 -47.00 22.27
CA GLN A 208 -43.87 -47.03 23.35
C GLN A 208 -43.54 -47.52 24.78
N GLY A 209 -44.05 -46.74 25.75
CA GLY A 209 -44.42 -47.14 27.12
C GLY A 209 -45.33 -46.06 27.74
N ASP A 210 -46.41 -46.50 28.41
CA ASP A 210 -47.71 -45.84 28.68
C ASP A 210 -47.79 -44.68 29.71
N GLU A 211 -48.98 -44.04 29.69
CA GLU A 211 -49.69 -43.05 30.55
C GLU A 211 -49.40 -43.08 32.09
N CYS A 212 -49.73 -42.09 32.96
CA CYS A 212 -50.78 -41.05 33.02
C CYS A 212 -50.48 -40.03 34.16
N SER A 213 -50.96 -38.77 34.01
CA SER A 213 -51.43 -37.70 34.97
C SER A 213 -50.78 -37.51 36.38
N ASP A 214 -50.64 -36.33 37.01
CA ASP A 214 -51.46 -35.11 37.01
C ASP A 214 -50.72 -33.90 37.68
N SER A 215 -51.07 -32.69 37.22
CA SER A 215 -51.07 -31.35 37.83
C SER A 215 -50.05 -30.86 38.91
N SER A 216 -49.40 -29.70 38.65
CA SER A 216 -49.61 -28.40 39.36
C SER A 216 -48.35 -27.52 39.56
N SER A 217 -48.43 -26.28 39.06
CA SER A 217 -48.00 -25.02 39.71
C SER A 217 -46.54 -24.52 39.69
N SER A 218 -46.43 -23.30 39.14
CA SER A 218 -45.63 -22.15 39.60
C SER A 218 -44.18 -21.96 39.13
N GLY A 219 -44.02 -20.94 38.27
CA GLY A 219 -43.13 -19.82 38.56
C GLY A 219 -41.90 -19.65 37.67
N GLY A 220 -41.75 -18.45 37.09
CA GLY A 220 -40.44 -17.85 36.87
C GLY A 220 -40.02 -17.60 35.41
N THR A 221 -40.34 -16.40 34.94
CA THR A 221 -39.75 -15.72 33.77
C THR A 221 -38.23 -15.59 33.88
N ALA A 222 -37.46 -16.00 32.87
CA ALA A 222 -36.20 -15.34 32.46
C ALA A 222 -35.64 -15.95 31.17
N SER A 223 -35.55 -15.10 30.15
CA SER A 223 -34.83 -15.28 28.90
C SER A 223 -33.35 -15.63 29.14
N LYS A 224 -32.87 -16.73 28.54
CA LYS A 224 -31.44 -17.08 28.56
C LYS A 224 -30.85 -17.01 27.15
N LEU A 225 -30.02 -15.99 26.98
CA LEU A 225 -29.10 -15.76 25.88
C LEU A 225 -28.35 -17.05 25.50
N TRP A 226 -28.28 -17.32 24.19
CA TRP A 226 -27.35 -18.28 23.61
C TRP A 226 -25.94 -17.68 23.58
N SER A 227 -25.15 -17.99 24.60
CA SER A 227 -23.72 -17.73 24.63
C SER A 227 -23.01 -18.80 23.79
N SER A 228 -22.45 -18.43 22.64
CA SER A 228 -21.52 -19.30 21.92
C SER A 228 -20.13 -19.13 22.52
N SER A 229 -19.67 -20.17 23.21
CA SER A 229 -18.38 -20.25 23.88
C SER A 229 -17.21 -20.15 22.88
N THR A 230 -16.34 -19.18 23.12
CA THR A 230 -14.94 -19.16 22.70
C THR A 230 -14.24 -20.45 23.14
N THR A 231 -13.64 -21.18 22.20
CA THR A 231 -12.77 -22.31 22.53
C THR A 231 -11.48 -21.78 23.14
N THR A 232 -11.33 -22.07 24.43
CA THR A 232 -10.15 -21.93 25.26
C THR A 232 -9.06 -22.93 24.87
N GLY A 233 -7.81 -22.46 24.88
CA GLY A 233 -6.67 -23.18 25.47
C GLY A 233 -6.06 -24.35 24.69
N ALA A 234 -5.17 -24.07 23.74
CA ALA A 234 -4.03 -24.95 23.48
C ALA A 234 -2.78 -24.31 24.12
N SER A 235 -2.24 -24.93 25.17
CA SER A 235 -1.01 -24.50 25.83
C SER A 235 0.19 -24.78 24.91
N VAL A 236 0.65 -23.75 24.21
CA VAL A 236 1.91 -23.82 23.45
C VAL A 236 3.06 -23.48 24.41
N SER A 237 3.88 -24.48 24.74
CA SER A 237 5.13 -24.27 25.48
C SER A 237 6.17 -23.66 24.53
N PHE A 238 6.59 -22.43 24.80
CA PHE A 238 7.74 -21.82 24.16
C PHE A 238 8.99 -22.05 25.01
N LYS A 239 10.05 -22.61 24.41
CA LYS A 239 11.38 -22.62 25.02
C LYS A 239 12.06 -21.27 24.81
N GLU A 240 12.42 -20.62 25.91
CA GLU A 240 13.17 -19.37 25.91
C GLU A 240 14.63 -19.63 25.49
N ILE A 241 15.09 -18.93 24.45
CA ILE A 241 16.47 -19.00 23.97
C ILE A 241 17.23 -17.81 24.57
N LYS A 242 18.15 -18.07 25.49
CA LYS A 242 19.06 -17.04 26.02
C LYS A 242 20.18 -16.76 25.00
N VAL A 243 20.18 -15.55 24.45
CA VAL A 243 21.25 -15.04 23.58
C VAL A 243 22.30 -14.35 24.44
N HIS A 244 23.53 -14.87 24.46
CA HIS A 244 24.67 -14.17 25.04
C HIS A 244 25.18 -13.12 24.05
N GLN A 245 25.03 -11.85 24.41
CA GLN A 245 25.66 -10.74 23.68
C GLN A 245 27.13 -10.60 24.11
N PRO A 246 28.08 -10.48 23.17
CA PRO A 246 29.47 -10.18 23.53
C PRO A 246 29.61 -8.73 24.01
N VAL A 247 30.34 -8.56 25.11
CA VAL A 247 30.69 -7.26 25.69
C VAL A 247 31.57 -6.49 24.70
N LYS A 248 31.10 -5.31 24.26
CA LYS A 248 31.92 -4.37 23.48
C LYS A 248 32.85 -3.64 24.44
N HIS A 249 34.12 -3.99 24.43
CA HIS A 249 35.16 -3.14 25.02
C HIS A 249 35.33 -1.88 24.16
N SER A 250 35.02 -0.74 24.74
CA SER A 250 35.36 0.57 24.19
C SER A 250 36.86 0.81 24.37
N LEU A 251 37.62 0.75 23.28
CA LEU A 251 38.97 1.33 23.26
C LEU A 251 38.84 2.80 22.92
N VAL A 252 38.80 3.62 23.97
CA VAL A 252 39.26 5.00 23.91
C VAL A 252 40.78 4.91 23.97
N ASN A 253 41.46 5.37 22.94
CA ASN A 253 42.87 5.75 23.04
C ASN A 253 43.02 7.17 22.50
N TYR A 254 43.80 7.93 23.27
CA TYR A 254 44.13 9.34 23.20
C TYR A 254 44.70 9.79 21.86
#